data_AF-A0A4Y8JSJ2-F1
#
_entry.id   AF-A0A4Y8JSJ2-F1
#
_cell.length_a   1.000
_cell.length_b   1.000
_cell.length_c   1.000
_cell.angle_alpha   90.00
_cell.angle_beta   90.00
_cell.angle_gamma   90.00
#
_symmetry.space_group_name_H-M   'P 1'
#
loop_
_entity.id
_entity.type
_entity.pdbx_description
1 polymer ?
#
loop_
_entity_poly.entity_id
_entity_poly.type
_entity_poly.pdbx_seq_one_letter_code
_entity_poly.pdbx_strand_id
1 'polypeptide(L)'
;MPTYERRRHLETHTVKDLDMGQGEGAWASIHTTGSTGFMTPAEHGKHLTPGTVFELELTNGSTITGIRVAGAWLYRKSDEDLDEEHRVMVEGFDRDRREQLAKHRDAWQARQDALPEWIRARIEGFHVTGGENFALEGWGYELVVAELAVAYLASGGADDDAVNTIAREQGTSGNQHECAKHLAWVVVQQPGIFKDFPSALTPLTGDYDYSKGTK
;
A
#
# COMPACT_ATOMS: atom_id res chain seq x y z
N MET A 1 -24.29 -12.77 -3.47
CA MET A 1 -23.69 -11.69 -2.66
C MET A 1 -24.70 -10.56 -2.58
N PRO A 2 -24.91 -9.90 -1.42
CA PRO A 2 -25.73 -8.71 -1.41
C PRO A 2 -25.09 -7.68 -2.33
N THR A 3 -25.84 -7.20 -3.32
CA THR A 3 -25.43 -6.09 -4.17
C THR A 3 -25.30 -4.86 -3.29
N TYR A 4 -24.09 -4.52 -2.89
CA TYR A 4 -23.81 -3.28 -2.20
C TYR A 4 -24.04 -2.16 -3.22
N GLU A 5 -25.20 -1.51 -3.14
CA GLU A 5 -25.50 -0.37 -4.00
C GLU A 5 -24.53 0.76 -3.61
N ARG A 6 -23.62 1.11 -4.55
CA ARG A 6 -22.63 2.14 -4.32
C ARG A 6 -23.33 3.47 -4.13
N ARG A 7 -23.34 3.99 -2.90
CA ARG A 7 -23.91 5.30 -2.64
C ARG A 7 -23.09 6.35 -3.38
N ARG A 8 -23.75 7.04 -4.32
CA ARG A 8 -23.18 8.15 -5.08
C ARG A 8 -23.81 9.46 -4.62
N HIS A 9 -23.03 10.53 -4.60
CA HIS A 9 -23.53 11.88 -4.31
C HIS A 9 -22.85 12.91 -5.20
N LEU A 10 -23.48 14.08 -5.34
CA LEU A 10 -22.97 15.18 -6.13
C LEU A 10 -22.47 16.31 -5.22
N GLU A 11 -21.32 16.86 -5.57
CA GLU A 11 -20.78 18.07 -4.95
C GLU A 11 -20.54 19.14 -6.00
N THR A 12 -21.04 20.36 -5.72
CA THR A 12 -20.89 21.49 -6.64
C THR A 12 -19.62 22.25 -6.34
N HIS A 13 -18.82 22.49 -7.38
CA HIS A 13 -17.55 23.21 -7.30
C HIS A 13 -17.44 24.26 -8.41
N THR A 14 -16.57 25.24 -8.20
CA THR A 14 -16.20 26.22 -9.22
C THR A 14 -14.72 26.10 -9.51
N VAL A 15 -14.38 26.02 -10.80
CA VAL A 15 -12.98 25.99 -11.26
C VAL A 15 -12.32 27.33 -10.91
N LYS A 16 -11.24 27.26 -10.15
CA LYS A 16 -10.35 28.40 -9.87
C LYS A 16 -9.28 28.50 -10.95
N ASP A 17 -8.62 27.40 -11.24
CA ASP A 17 -7.56 27.29 -12.25
C ASP A 17 -7.44 25.83 -12.73
N LEU A 18 -6.73 25.62 -13.84
CA LEU A 18 -6.40 24.29 -14.33
C LEU A 18 -5.07 24.23 -15.08
N ASP A 19 -4.34 23.13 -14.88
CA ASP A 19 -3.11 22.82 -15.60
C ASP A 19 -3.34 21.63 -16.54
N MET A 20 -3.08 21.84 -17.84
CA MET A 20 -3.27 20.82 -18.88
C MET A 20 -1.93 20.14 -19.19
N GLY A 21 -1.86 18.83 -18.99
CA GLY A 21 -0.79 17.99 -19.50
C GLY A 21 -0.77 17.95 -21.04
N GLN A 22 0.37 17.57 -21.61
CA GLN A 22 0.56 17.43 -23.05
C GLN A 22 0.87 15.99 -23.44
N GLY A 23 0.40 15.55 -24.62
CA GLY A 23 0.68 14.24 -25.19
C GLY A 23 -0.45 13.22 -24.99
N GLU A 24 -0.20 12.00 -25.47
CA GLU A 24 -1.11 10.87 -25.30
C GLU A 24 -1.17 10.45 -23.82
N GLY A 25 -2.38 10.19 -23.31
CA GLY A 25 -2.59 9.91 -21.89
C GLY A 25 -2.40 11.12 -20.96
N ALA A 26 -2.43 12.35 -21.51
CA ALA A 26 -2.32 13.57 -20.72
C ALA A 26 -3.44 13.69 -19.67
N TRP A 27 -3.08 14.25 -18.52
CA TRP A 27 -3.99 14.56 -17.42
C TRP A 27 -4.18 16.07 -17.30
N ALA A 28 -5.35 16.48 -16.81
CA ALA A 28 -5.64 17.84 -16.37
C ALA A 28 -5.71 17.88 -14.84
N SER A 29 -4.99 18.81 -14.22
CA SER A 29 -5.14 19.15 -12.79
C SER A 29 -6.13 20.29 -12.66
N ILE A 30 -7.25 20.06 -11.98
CA ILE A 30 -8.30 21.06 -11.76
C ILE A 30 -8.22 21.54 -10.31
N HIS A 31 -8.11 22.84 -10.11
CA HIS A 31 -8.12 23.48 -8.80
C HIS A 31 -9.45 24.20 -8.57
N THR A 32 -10.12 23.97 -7.44
CA THR A 32 -11.41 24.60 -7.12
C THR A 32 -11.27 25.75 -6.14
N THR A 33 -12.26 26.63 -6.10
CA THR A 33 -12.30 27.76 -5.16
C THR A 33 -12.46 27.34 -3.69
N GLY A 34 -12.93 26.11 -3.43
CA GLY A 34 -13.10 25.53 -2.11
C GLY A 34 -11.88 24.78 -1.56
N SER A 35 -10.68 25.01 -2.11
CA SER A 35 -9.43 24.33 -1.74
C SER A 35 -9.39 22.82 -2.00
N THR A 36 -10.22 22.33 -2.94
CA THR A 36 -10.15 20.95 -3.43
C THR A 36 -9.46 20.94 -4.79
N GLY A 37 -8.59 19.96 -5.04
CA GLY A 37 -7.97 19.75 -6.34
C GLY A 37 -8.10 18.28 -6.74
N PHE A 38 -8.27 18.02 -8.03
CA PHE A 38 -8.32 16.64 -8.54
C PHE A 38 -7.75 16.55 -9.95
N MET A 39 -7.42 15.34 -10.36
CA MET A 39 -6.95 15.05 -11.70
C MET A 39 -8.01 14.31 -12.50
N THR A 40 -8.10 14.61 -13.79
CA THR A 40 -8.97 13.94 -14.76
C THR A 40 -8.25 13.81 -16.09
N PRO A 41 -8.57 12.85 -16.96
CA PRO A 41 -8.05 12.82 -18.33
C PRO A 41 -8.22 14.19 -19.02
N ALA A 42 -7.18 14.64 -19.73
CA ALA A 42 -7.15 15.96 -20.36
C ALA A 42 -8.30 16.15 -21.38
N GLU A 43 -8.79 15.06 -21.97
CA GLU A 43 -9.96 15.08 -22.85
C GLU A 43 -11.25 15.52 -22.17
N HIS A 44 -11.39 15.33 -20.86
CA HIS A 44 -12.51 15.86 -20.08
C HIS A 44 -12.19 17.26 -19.56
N GLY A 45 -10.94 17.49 -19.12
CA GLY A 45 -10.46 18.78 -18.61
C GLY A 45 -10.58 19.92 -19.62
N LYS A 46 -10.41 19.66 -20.92
CA LYS A 46 -10.50 20.67 -21.99
C LYS A 46 -11.87 21.37 -22.09
N HIS A 47 -12.90 20.82 -21.46
CA HIS A 47 -14.25 21.38 -21.41
C HIS A 47 -14.48 22.32 -20.21
N LEU A 48 -13.47 22.49 -19.36
CA LEU A 48 -13.51 23.34 -18.17
C LEU A 48 -12.60 24.55 -18.36
N THR A 49 -13.03 25.70 -17.84
CA THR A 49 -12.22 26.93 -17.76
C THR A 49 -12.39 27.58 -16.40
N PRO A 50 -11.48 28.48 -15.94
CA PRO A 50 -11.69 29.24 -14.72
C PRO A 50 -13.07 29.91 -14.68
N GLY A 51 -13.73 29.83 -13.54
CA GLY A 51 -15.11 30.29 -13.33
C GLY A 51 -16.21 29.28 -13.70
N THR A 52 -15.89 28.15 -14.35
CA THR A 52 -16.87 27.10 -14.66
C THR A 52 -17.43 26.49 -13.39
N VAL A 53 -18.76 26.43 -13.27
CA VAL A 53 -19.47 25.70 -12.21
C VAL A 53 -19.79 24.30 -12.72
N PHE A 54 -19.43 23.28 -11.94
CA PHE A 54 -19.61 21.87 -12.27
C PHE A 54 -19.99 21.07 -11.03
N GLU A 55 -20.51 19.88 -11.25
CA GLU A 55 -20.83 18.90 -10.21
C GLU A 55 -19.91 17.68 -10.36
N LEU A 56 -19.27 17.30 -9.25
CA LEU A 56 -18.50 16.06 -9.14
C LEU A 56 -19.40 14.96 -8.57
N GLU A 57 -19.51 13.83 -9.27
CA GLU A 57 -20.11 12.62 -8.71
C GLU A 57 -19.05 11.82 -7.95
N LEU A 58 -19.26 11.61 -6.67
CA LEU A 58 -18.34 10.88 -5.79
C LEU A 58 -18.98 9.59 -5.27
N THR A 59 -18.14 8.60 -4.99
CA THR A 59 -18.49 7.41 -4.20
C THR A 59 -17.34 7.01 -3.27
N ASN A 60 -17.61 6.14 -2.29
CA ASN A 60 -16.61 5.62 -1.34
C ASN A 60 -15.73 6.71 -0.68
N GLY A 61 -16.32 7.86 -0.38
CA GLY A 61 -15.65 9.00 0.26
C GLY A 61 -14.96 9.95 -0.71
N SER A 62 -14.18 9.47 -1.67
CA SER A 62 -13.35 10.33 -2.53
C SER A 62 -13.19 9.87 -3.99
N THR A 63 -13.77 8.74 -4.38
CA THR A 63 -13.64 8.23 -5.74
C THR A 63 -14.50 9.06 -6.69
N ILE A 64 -13.87 9.74 -7.65
CA ILE A 64 -14.58 10.52 -8.68
C ILE A 64 -15.11 9.58 -9.76
N THR A 65 -16.43 9.62 -9.94
CA THR A 65 -17.16 8.78 -10.89
C THR A 65 -17.76 9.57 -12.05
N GLY A 66 -17.81 10.90 -11.98
CA GLY A 66 -18.29 11.70 -13.10
C GLY A 66 -18.11 13.20 -12.89
N ILE A 67 -18.15 13.94 -13.99
CA ILE A 67 -18.21 15.40 -14.01
C ILE A 67 -19.44 15.82 -14.81
N ARG A 68 -20.29 16.65 -14.22
CA ARG A 68 -21.47 17.23 -14.87
C ARG A 68 -21.34 18.74 -14.96
N VAL A 69 -21.59 19.30 -16.15
CA VAL A 69 -21.58 20.74 -16.41
C VAL A 69 -22.91 21.13 -17.03
N ALA A 70 -23.59 22.11 -16.44
CA ALA A 70 -24.91 22.58 -16.90
C ALA A 70 -25.94 21.45 -17.12
N GLY A 71 -25.93 20.43 -16.26
CA GLY A 71 -26.82 19.27 -16.35
C GLY A 71 -26.41 18.17 -17.34
N ALA A 72 -25.34 18.38 -18.14
CA ALA A 72 -24.81 17.40 -19.07
C ALA A 72 -23.54 16.73 -18.51
N TRP A 73 -23.45 15.41 -18.61
CA TRP A 73 -22.27 14.65 -18.18
C TRP A 73 -21.15 14.83 -19.21
N LEU A 74 -19.99 15.32 -18.76
CA LEU A 74 -18.76 15.26 -19.54
C LEU A 74 -18.24 13.82 -19.61
N TYR A 75 -18.31 13.14 -18.48
CA TYR A 75 -18.20 11.70 -18.36
C TYR A 75 -18.92 11.23 -17.11
N ARG A 76 -19.29 9.95 -17.09
CA ARG A 76 -19.81 9.27 -15.91
C ARG A 76 -19.53 7.77 -16.02
N LYS A 77 -18.81 7.24 -15.04
CA LYS A 77 -18.51 5.82 -14.90
C LYS A 77 -19.74 5.08 -14.39
N SER A 78 -20.08 3.97 -15.02
CA SER A 78 -21.05 2.99 -14.53
C SER A 78 -20.49 2.23 -13.31
N ASP A 79 -21.29 1.34 -12.72
CA ASP A 79 -20.75 0.46 -11.67
C ASP A 79 -19.87 -0.63 -12.28
N GLU A 80 -20.17 -1.05 -13.51
CA GLU A 80 -19.37 -1.98 -14.30
C GLU A 80 -17.98 -1.40 -14.62
N ASP A 81 -17.88 -0.10 -14.95
CA ASP A 81 -16.60 0.57 -15.17
C ASP A 81 -15.75 0.56 -13.90
N LEU A 82 -16.38 0.74 -12.73
CA LEU A 82 -15.67 0.71 -11.44
C LEU A 82 -15.21 -0.70 -11.07
N ASP A 83 -16.02 -1.71 -11.39
CA ASP A 83 -15.65 -3.11 -11.19
C ASP A 83 -14.48 -3.50 -12.10
N GLU A 84 -14.49 -3.05 -13.35
CA GLU A 84 -13.40 -3.27 -14.30
C GLU A 84 -12.10 -2.57 -13.87
N GLU A 85 -12.17 -1.28 -13.49
CA GLU A 85 -11.01 -0.54 -12.99
C GLU A 85 -10.43 -1.20 -11.73
N HIS A 86 -11.29 -1.64 -10.82
CA HIS A 86 -10.87 -2.37 -9.63
C HIS A 86 -10.18 -3.69 -10.00
N ARG A 87 -10.74 -4.46 -10.94
CA ARG A 87 -10.13 -5.70 -11.42
C ARG A 87 -8.75 -5.44 -12.01
N VAL A 88 -8.63 -4.49 -12.93
CA VAL A 88 -7.36 -4.13 -13.59
C VAL A 88 -6.32 -3.67 -12.56
N MET A 89 -6.74 -2.88 -11.56
CA MET A 89 -5.87 -2.45 -10.46
C MET A 89 -5.36 -3.64 -9.65
N VAL A 90 -6.23 -4.56 -9.24
CA VAL A 90 -5.88 -5.75 -8.46
C VAL A 90 -4.94 -6.67 -9.25
N GLU A 91 -5.24 -6.93 -10.52
CA GLU A 91 -4.38 -7.70 -11.42
C GLU A 91 -3.01 -7.03 -11.63
N GLY A 92 -2.99 -5.70 -11.74
CA GLY A 92 -1.76 -4.92 -11.79
C GLY A 92 -0.90 -5.09 -10.54
N PHE A 93 -1.49 -4.99 -9.35
CA PHE A 93 -0.78 -5.20 -8.09
C PHE A 93 -0.25 -6.63 -7.94
N ASP A 94 -1.04 -7.64 -8.31
CA ASP A 94 -0.58 -9.03 -8.28
C ASP A 94 0.62 -9.26 -9.21
N ARG A 95 0.54 -8.75 -10.45
CA ARG A 95 1.65 -8.80 -11.40
C ARG A 95 2.90 -8.12 -10.84
N ASP A 96 2.76 -6.89 -10.35
CA ASP A 96 3.88 -6.12 -9.83
C ASP A 96 4.53 -6.83 -8.63
N ARG A 97 3.74 -7.41 -7.72
CA ARG A 97 4.24 -8.22 -6.59
C ARG A 97 5.02 -9.45 -7.05
N ARG A 98 4.52 -10.17 -8.05
CA ARG A 98 5.22 -11.33 -8.63
C ARG A 98 6.52 -10.92 -9.30
N GLU A 99 6.54 -9.81 -10.02
CA GLU A 99 7.75 -9.26 -10.63
C GLU A 99 8.78 -8.84 -9.57
N GLN A 100 8.35 -8.18 -8.50
CA GLN A 100 9.24 -7.83 -7.38
C GLN A 100 9.80 -9.08 -6.70
N LEU A 101 8.97 -10.09 -6.41
CA LEU A 101 9.42 -11.35 -5.85
C LEU A 101 10.45 -12.02 -6.77
N ALA A 102 10.18 -12.11 -8.07
CA ALA A 102 11.10 -12.71 -9.03
C ALA A 102 12.45 -11.97 -9.08
N LYS A 103 12.42 -10.63 -9.02
CA LYS A 103 13.61 -9.77 -9.03
C LYS A 103 14.45 -9.88 -7.75
N HIS A 104 13.79 -10.07 -6.60
CA HIS A 104 14.44 -9.95 -5.30
C HIS A 104 14.64 -11.27 -4.55
N ARG A 105 14.04 -12.38 -5.01
CA ARG A 105 14.07 -13.69 -4.34
C ARG A 105 15.47 -14.10 -3.90
N ASP A 106 16.46 -14.09 -4.78
CA ASP A 106 17.81 -14.55 -4.46
C ASP A 106 18.49 -13.65 -3.42
N ALA A 107 18.28 -12.34 -3.52
CA ALA A 107 18.81 -11.37 -2.56
C ALA A 107 18.14 -11.53 -1.19
N TRP A 108 16.83 -11.76 -1.14
CA TRP A 108 16.09 -12.00 0.09
C TRP A 108 16.49 -13.32 0.75
N GLN A 109 16.69 -14.37 -0.03
CA GLN A 109 17.20 -15.64 0.47
C GLN A 109 18.59 -15.48 1.10
N ALA A 110 19.52 -14.81 0.40
CA ALA A 110 20.88 -14.61 0.91
C ALA A 110 20.89 -13.80 2.23
N ARG A 111 20.04 -12.78 2.31
CA ARG A 111 19.82 -12.00 3.55
C ARG A 111 19.26 -12.87 4.67
N GLN A 112 18.25 -13.69 4.37
CA GLN A 112 17.68 -14.63 5.34
C GLN A 112 18.72 -15.63 5.84
N ASP A 113 19.52 -16.20 4.96
CA ASP A 113 20.54 -17.20 5.31
C ASP A 113 21.63 -16.62 6.24
N ALA A 114 21.92 -15.33 6.12
CA ALA A 114 22.86 -14.60 6.97
C ALA A 114 22.33 -14.31 8.39
N LEU A 115 21.03 -14.48 8.65
CA LEU A 115 20.42 -14.20 9.94
C LEU A 115 20.68 -15.31 10.98
N PRO A 116 20.58 -15.00 12.28
CA PRO A 116 20.64 -16.00 13.35
C PRO A 116 19.59 -17.11 13.16
N GLU A 117 19.90 -18.32 13.64
CA GLU A 117 19.06 -19.51 13.47
C GLU A 117 17.60 -19.29 13.92
N TRP A 118 17.39 -18.61 15.04
CA TRP A 118 16.06 -18.35 15.57
C TRP A 118 15.21 -17.44 14.66
N ILE A 119 15.84 -16.48 13.98
CA ILE A 119 15.17 -15.65 12.98
C ILE A 119 14.86 -16.47 11.72
N ARG A 120 15.83 -17.27 11.25
CA ARG A 120 15.60 -18.14 10.09
C ARG A 120 14.45 -19.11 10.32
N ALA A 121 14.39 -19.72 11.50
CA ALA A 121 13.30 -20.63 11.88
C ALA A 121 11.93 -19.91 11.91
N ARG A 122 11.88 -18.66 12.36
CA ARG A 122 10.67 -17.83 12.32
C ARG A 122 10.20 -17.59 10.89
N ILE A 123 11.10 -17.12 10.02
CA ILE A 123 10.76 -16.81 8.62
C ILE A 123 10.35 -18.09 7.87
N GLU A 124 11.03 -19.21 8.12
CA GLU A 124 10.64 -20.52 7.58
C GLU A 124 9.24 -20.93 8.03
N GLY A 125 8.89 -20.66 9.29
CA GLY A 125 7.53 -20.85 9.80
C GLY A 125 6.48 -20.14 8.93
N PHE A 126 6.74 -18.90 8.54
CA PHE A 126 5.84 -18.14 7.65
C PHE A 126 5.83 -18.65 6.21
N HIS A 127 6.95 -19.16 5.69
CA HIS A 127 6.94 -19.86 4.40
C HIS A 127 6.03 -21.09 4.43
N VAL A 128 6.04 -21.84 5.54
CA VAL A 128 5.19 -23.03 5.70
C VAL A 128 3.72 -22.67 5.87
N THR A 129 3.39 -21.68 6.70
CA THR A 129 1.99 -21.32 7.01
C THR A 129 1.35 -20.45 5.93
N GLY A 130 2.06 -19.44 5.44
CA GLY A 130 1.55 -18.46 4.49
C GLY A 130 1.82 -18.80 3.03
N GLY A 131 2.79 -19.68 2.73
CA GLY A 131 3.08 -20.14 1.37
C GLY A 131 3.31 -18.99 0.38
N GLU A 132 2.54 -18.99 -0.72
CA GLU A 132 2.63 -17.96 -1.76
C GLU A 132 2.26 -16.56 -1.24
N ASN A 133 1.29 -16.46 -0.32
CA ASN A 133 0.90 -15.17 0.26
C ASN A 133 2.06 -14.55 1.04
N PHE A 134 2.76 -15.35 1.84
CA PHE A 134 3.95 -14.88 2.53
C PHE A 134 5.04 -14.46 1.53
N ALA A 135 5.29 -15.27 0.50
CA ALA A 135 6.30 -14.96 -0.51
C ALA A 135 6.03 -13.63 -1.24
N LEU A 136 4.77 -13.35 -1.58
CA LEU A 136 4.38 -12.15 -2.35
C LEU A 136 4.22 -10.90 -1.48
N GLU A 137 3.70 -11.03 -0.27
CA GLU A 137 3.24 -9.88 0.53
C GLU A 137 4.03 -9.67 1.82
N GLY A 138 4.58 -10.74 2.40
CA GLY A 138 5.16 -10.73 3.74
C GLY A 138 6.68 -10.76 3.77
N TRP A 139 7.32 -11.49 2.84
CA TRP A 139 8.72 -11.90 2.99
C TRP A 139 9.69 -10.72 3.08
N GLY A 140 9.63 -9.78 2.14
CA GLY A 140 10.49 -8.60 2.18
C GLY A 140 10.27 -7.74 3.43
N TYR A 141 9.01 -7.64 3.91
CA TYR A 141 8.67 -6.86 5.09
C TYR A 141 9.19 -7.51 6.37
N GLU A 142 8.96 -8.82 6.55
CA GLU A 142 9.47 -9.59 7.69
C GLU A 142 10.99 -9.64 7.71
N LEU A 143 11.63 -9.75 6.55
CA LEU A 143 13.09 -9.79 6.46
C LEU A 143 13.72 -8.50 7.02
N VAL A 144 13.16 -7.34 6.67
CA VAL A 144 13.62 -6.05 7.20
C VAL A 144 13.37 -5.95 8.72
N VAL A 145 12.20 -6.39 9.20
CA VAL A 145 11.90 -6.42 10.65
C VAL A 145 12.86 -7.34 11.40
N ALA A 146 13.18 -8.49 10.82
CA ALA A 146 14.10 -9.46 11.37
C ALA A 146 15.53 -8.91 11.46
N GLU A 147 16.02 -8.26 10.41
CA GLU A 147 17.33 -7.59 10.41
C GLU A 147 17.41 -6.47 11.46
N LEU A 148 16.36 -5.63 11.53
CA LEU A 148 16.25 -4.61 12.57
C LEU A 148 16.23 -5.24 13.97
N ALA A 149 15.53 -6.36 14.18
CA ALA A 149 15.46 -7.02 15.48
C ALA A 149 16.84 -7.54 15.92
N VAL A 150 17.64 -8.06 14.98
CA VAL A 150 19.03 -8.47 15.26
C VAL A 150 19.89 -7.26 15.62
N ALA A 151 19.76 -6.15 14.89
CA ALA A 151 20.48 -4.92 15.19
C ALA A 151 20.10 -4.35 16.57
N TYR A 152 18.80 -4.26 16.88
CA TYR A 152 18.31 -3.83 18.19
C TYR A 152 18.75 -4.75 19.32
N LEU A 153 18.79 -6.05 19.09
CA LEU A 153 19.29 -7.00 20.08
C LEU A 153 20.77 -6.74 20.39
N ALA A 154 21.59 -6.50 19.34
CA ALA A 154 23.01 -6.21 19.49
C ALA A 154 23.28 -4.86 20.18
N SER A 155 22.45 -3.85 19.93
CA SER A 155 22.59 -2.51 20.50
C SER A 155 21.98 -2.36 21.91
N GLY A 156 21.34 -3.42 22.43
CA GLY A 156 20.60 -3.35 23.69
C GLY A 156 19.31 -2.51 23.60
N GLY A 157 18.73 -2.40 22.40
CA GLY A 157 17.49 -1.67 22.12
C GLY A 157 17.67 -0.22 21.68
N ALA A 158 18.90 0.24 21.49
CA ALA A 158 19.21 1.59 21.05
C ALA A 158 19.19 1.73 19.51
N ASP A 159 18.84 2.92 19.03
CA ASP A 159 18.97 3.29 17.62
C ASP A 159 20.45 3.64 17.32
N ASP A 160 21.24 2.64 16.93
CA ASP A 160 22.66 2.77 16.63
C ASP A 160 22.96 2.86 15.12
N ASP A 161 24.23 2.90 14.74
CA ASP A 161 24.64 3.03 13.34
C ASP A 161 24.14 1.87 12.45
N ALA A 162 24.03 0.65 12.99
CA ALA A 162 23.53 -0.50 12.25
C ALA A 162 22.03 -0.36 11.99
N VAL A 163 21.25 0.00 13.02
CA VAL A 163 19.81 0.28 12.89
C VAL A 163 19.55 1.40 11.86
N ASN A 164 20.30 2.51 11.97
CA ASN A 164 20.16 3.65 11.08
C ASN A 164 20.56 3.33 9.63
N THR A 165 21.55 2.46 9.43
CA THR A 165 21.96 2.01 8.10
C THR A 165 20.86 1.19 7.43
N ILE A 166 20.30 0.21 8.15
CA ILE A 166 19.17 -0.60 7.66
C ILE A 166 17.98 0.31 7.32
N ALA A 167 17.64 1.23 8.22
CA ALA A 167 16.52 2.15 8.03
C ALA A 167 16.65 2.99 6.76
N ARG A 168 17.84 3.55 6.53
CA ARG A 168 18.14 4.37 5.36
C ARG A 168 18.12 3.57 4.06
N GLU A 169 18.69 2.37 4.07
CA GLU A 169 18.81 1.54 2.86
C GLU A 169 17.50 0.87 2.46
N GLN A 170 16.66 0.52 3.43
CA GLN A 170 15.42 -0.22 3.20
C GLN A 170 14.16 0.67 3.25
N GLY A 171 14.27 1.93 3.68
CA GLY A 171 13.14 2.86 3.77
C GLY A 171 12.11 2.42 4.81
N THR A 172 12.57 2.17 6.05
CA THR A 172 11.73 1.58 7.10
C THR A 172 10.65 2.52 7.63
N SER A 173 9.54 1.92 8.08
CA SER A 173 8.41 2.59 8.73
C SER A 173 8.47 2.45 10.25
N GLY A 174 7.82 3.36 10.98
CA GLY A 174 7.71 3.27 12.44
C GLY A 174 7.15 1.92 12.94
N ASN A 175 6.20 1.32 12.21
CA ASN A 175 5.67 -0.01 12.54
C ASN A 175 6.77 -1.09 12.54
N GLN A 176 7.66 -1.06 11.53
CA GLN A 176 8.76 -2.04 11.45
C GLN A 176 9.72 -1.91 12.63
N HIS A 177 10.03 -0.68 13.05
CA HIS A 177 10.90 -0.43 14.20
C HIS A 177 10.28 -0.95 15.50
N GLU A 178 9.00 -0.67 15.75
CA GLU A 178 8.33 -1.11 16.97
C GLU A 178 8.18 -2.65 17.02
N CYS A 179 7.82 -3.28 15.90
CA CYS A 179 7.80 -4.74 15.79
C CYS A 179 9.20 -5.34 16.04
N ALA A 180 10.25 -4.76 15.46
CA ALA A 180 11.61 -5.24 15.61
C ALA A 180 12.13 -5.11 17.05
N LYS A 181 11.90 -3.98 17.70
CA LYS A 181 12.24 -3.77 19.12
C LYS A 181 11.53 -4.78 20.01
N HIS A 182 10.25 -5.02 19.75
CA HIS A 182 9.48 -5.99 20.52
C HIS A 182 9.99 -7.42 20.30
N LEU A 183 10.31 -7.79 19.06
CA LEU A 183 10.90 -9.10 18.75
C LEU A 183 12.26 -9.30 19.45
N ALA A 184 13.12 -8.27 19.43
CA ALA A 184 14.40 -8.27 20.14
C ALA A 184 14.24 -8.39 21.66
N TRP A 185 13.21 -7.76 22.24
CA TRP A 185 12.88 -7.90 23.66
C TRP A 185 12.37 -9.31 24.00
N VAL A 186 11.45 -9.86 23.19
CA VAL A 186 10.84 -11.18 23.42
C VAL A 186 11.89 -12.29 23.41
N VAL A 187 12.86 -12.26 22.48
CA VAL A 187 13.87 -13.33 22.41
C VAL A 187 14.78 -13.37 23.65
N VAL A 188 14.98 -12.23 24.33
CA VAL A 188 15.73 -12.16 25.58
C VAL A 188 14.87 -12.61 26.77
N GLN A 189 13.64 -12.12 26.86
CA GLN A 189 12.80 -12.32 28.05
C GLN A 189 12.06 -13.67 28.05
N GLN A 190 11.77 -14.22 26.87
CA GLN A 190 10.98 -15.43 26.69
C GLN A 190 11.63 -16.35 25.63
N PRO A 191 12.76 -16.99 25.96
CA PRO A 191 13.44 -17.90 25.05
C PRO A 191 12.47 -18.98 24.52
N GLY A 192 12.37 -19.09 23.20
CA GLY A 192 11.53 -20.10 22.54
C GLY A 192 10.13 -19.64 22.13
N ILE A 193 9.65 -18.47 22.58
CA ILE A 193 8.33 -17.92 22.18
C ILE A 193 8.38 -17.14 20.85
N PHE A 194 9.56 -16.77 20.36
CA PHE A 194 9.74 -15.98 19.13
C PHE A 194 9.11 -16.61 17.86
N LYS A 195 8.95 -17.93 17.83
CA LYS A 195 8.27 -18.67 16.76
C LYS A 195 6.74 -18.49 16.79
N ASP A 196 6.19 -18.22 17.97
CA ASP A 196 4.77 -17.99 18.26
C ASP A 196 4.49 -16.48 18.42
N PHE A 197 5.40 -15.63 17.95
CA PHE A 197 5.19 -14.19 17.92
C PHE A 197 4.45 -13.82 16.62
N PRO A 198 3.37 -13.01 16.66
CA PRO A 198 2.62 -12.64 15.46
C PRO A 198 3.49 -12.04 14.35
N SER A 199 3.03 -12.14 13.11
CA SER A 199 3.63 -11.45 11.99
C SER A 199 3.68 -9.93 12.21
N ALA A 200 4.68 -9.27 11.65
CA ALA A 200 4.85 -7.83 11.71
C ALA A 200 3.76 -7.06 10.96
N LEU A 201 3.07 -7.71 10.03
CA LEU A 201 1.89 -7.15 9.36
C LEU A 201 0.57 -7.42 10.09
N THR A 202 0.55 -8.24 11.15
CA THR A 202 -0.67 -8.53 11.93
C THR A 202 -1.44 -7.26 12.34
N PRO A 203 -0.80 -6.15 12.78
CA PRO A 203 -1.53 -4.93 13.14
C PRO A 203 -2.30 -4.29 11.97
N LEU A 204 -1.85 -4.51 10.74
CA LEU A 204 -2.45 -3.94 9.53
C LEU A 204 -3.44 -4.90 8.88
N THR A 205 -3.18 -6.19 8.93
CA THR A 205 -3.92 -7.21 8.17
C THR A 205 -4.85 -8.05 9.03
N GLY A 206 -4.63 -8.06 10.35
CA GLY A 206 -5.26 -9.01 11.27
C GLY A 206 -4.86 -10.46 11.03
N ASP A 207 -3.86 -10.69 10.17
CA ASP A 207 -3.37 -12.01 9.79
C ASP A 207 -2.10 -12.35 10.56
N TYR A 208 -2.19 -13.39 11.39
CA TYR A 208 -1.18 -13.73 12.38
C TYR A 208 0.08 -14.33 11.74
N ASP A 209 -0.05 -15.06 10.65
CA ASP A 209 1.00 -15.90 10.05
C ASP A 209 0.97 -15.94 8.52
N TYR A 210 0.29 -14.96 7.90
CA TYR A 210 0.11 -14.83 6.46
C TYR A 210 -0.78 -15.92 5.81
N SER A 211 -1.49 -16.72 6.61
CA SER A 211 -2.34 -17.81 6.10
C SER A 211 -3.62 -17.35 5.39
N LYS A 212 -4.08 -16.11 5.63
CA LYS A 212 -5.33 -15.58 5.07
C LYS A 212 -5.11 -14.69 3.85
N GLY A 213 -3.88 -14.21 3.65
CA GLY A 213 -3.54 -13.20 2.64
C GLY A 213 -4.08 -11.81 3.00
N THR A 214 -3.52 -10.76 2.41
CA THR A 214 -4.15 -9.42 2.52
C THR A 214 -5.43 -9.39 1.69
N LYS A 215 -6.53 -8.98 2.33
CA LYS A 215 -7.84 -8.79 1.69
C LYS A 215 -7.93 -7.47 0.96
#